data_AF-A0A1T4ZQ70-F1
#
_entry.id   AF-A0A1T4ZQ70-F1
#
_cell.length_a   1.000
_cell.length_b   1.000
_cell.length_c   1.000
_cell.angle_alpha   90.00
_cell.angle_beta   90.00
_cell.angle_gamma   90.00
#
_symmetry.space_group_name_H-M   'P 1'
#
loop_
_entity.id
_entity.type
_entity.pdbx_description
1 polymer ?
#
loop_
_entity_poly.entity_id
_entity_poly.type
_entity_poly.pdbx_seq_one_letter_code
_entity_poly.pdbx_strand_id
1 'polypeptide(L)'
;MDPDIDRTALLRAHATLSAGCAFVAMRAGQEEAARTSHPAHARMTGNRLHELDRFLSVLIDEAASLRTGPRRDARFFARMRNTPEKLRRLGSAAALHGAVGQRLGAIGRVCAYLRHCGDGVHRSGLAHDMRLAGGRADQERPTAEASMAMYLEPPTIVAIAGLYRFVGDALIGAVDGTAP
;
A
#
# COMPACT_ATOMS: atom_id res chain seq x y z
N MET A 1 27.11 13.76 1.52
CA MET A 1 25.76 13.98 0.97
C MET A 1 25.16 15.10 1.80
N ASP A 2 24.44 16.01 1.16
CA ASP A 2 23.88 17.19 1.83
C ASP A 2 22.55 16.77 2.50
N PRO A 3 22.46 16.81 3.85
CA PRO A 3 21.25 16.39 4.57
C PRO A 3 20.00 17.17 4.15
N ASP A 4 20.14 18.40 3.64
CA ASP A 4 19.02 19.20 3.15
C ASP A 4 18.46 18.67 1.82
N ILE A 5 19.31 18.08 0.98
CA ILE A 5 18.90 17.44 -0.28
C ILE A 5 18.12 16.16 0.01
N ASP A 6 18.62 15.33 0.94
CA ASP A 6 17.99 14.06 1.31
C ASP A 6 16.64 14.29 2.00
N ARG A 7 16.53 15.34 2.84
CA ARG A 7 15.25 15.73 3.45
C ARG A 7 14.25 16.26 2.42
N THR A 8 14.71 17.04 1.44
CA THR A 8 13.85 17.50 0.34
C THR A 8 13.33 16.33 -0.50
N ALA A 9 14.16 15.32 -0.75
CA ALA A 9 13.76 14.10 -1.47
C ALA A 9 12.68 13.31 -0.71
N LEU A 10 12.86 13.13 0.60
CA LEU A 10 11.87 12.52 1.49
C LEU A 10 10.51 13.23 1.43
N LEU A 11 10.50 14.56 1.59
CA LEU A 11 9.26 15.35 1.57
C LEU A 11 8.55 15.28 0.22
N ARG A 12 9.31 15.26 -0.89
CA ARG A 12 8.74 15.07 -2.24
C ARG A 12 8.12 13.68 -2.39
N ALA A 13 8.81 12.63 -1.96
CA ALA A 13 8.29 11.26 -2.01
C ALA A 13 6.99 11.11 -1.19
N HIS A 14 6.93 11.74 0.00
CA HIS A 14 5.73 11.77 0.83
C HIS A 14 4.58 12.54 0.19
N ALA A 15 4.86 13.71 -0.40
CA ALA A 15 3.86 14.48 -1.13
C ALA A 15 3.30 13.70 -2.33
N THR A 16 4.15 12.99 -3.08
CA THR A 16 3.72 12.13 -4.18
C THR A 16 2.83 10.98 -3.70
N LEU A 17 3.22 10.28 -2.64
CA LEU A 17 2.40 9.21 -2.04
C LEU A 17 1.03 9.76 -1.57
N SER A 18 1.03 10.90 -0.88
CA SER A 18 -0.18 11.54 -0.36
C SER A 18 -1.14 11.95 -1.47
N ALA A 19 -0.61 12.57 -2.54
CA ALA A 19 -1.39 12.93 -3.72
C ALA A 19 -1.95 11.69 -4.42
N GLY A 20 -1.15 10.62 -4.54
CA GLY A 20 -1.60 9.34 -5.08
C GLY A 20 -2.74 8.73 -4.27
N CYS A 21 -2.64 8.73 -2.94
CA CYS A 21 -3.69 8.23 -2.05
C CYS A 21 -4.99 9.03 -2.21
N ALA A 22 -4.90 10.36 -2.26
CA ALA A 22 -6.05 11.24 -2.48
C ALA A 22 -6.72 10.98 -3.84
N PHE A 23 -5.92 10.84 -4.90
CA PHE A 23 -6.42 10.51 -6.23
C PHE A 23 -7.17 9.18 -6.26
N VAL A 24 -6.58 8.13 -5.67
CA VAL A 24 -7.18 6.79 -5.64
C VAL A 24 -8.48 6.78 -4.83
N ALA A 25 -8.52 7.43 -3.66
CA ALA A 25 -9.72 7.52 -2.84
C ALA A 25 -10.85 8.30 -3.54
N MET A 26 -10.53 9.43 -4.19
CA MET A 26 -11.49 10.21 -4.95
C MET A 26 -12.08 9.41 -6.12
N ARG A 27 -11.23 8.69 -6.87
CA ARG A 27 -11.66 7.86 -8.01
C ARG A 27 -12.58 6.72 -7.58
N ALA A 28 -12.32 6.11 -6.42
CA ALA A 28 -13.17 5.07 -5.88
C ALA A 28 -14.62 5.56 -5.68
N GLY A 29 -14.80 6.77 -5.13
CA GLY A 29 -16.13 7.37 -4.95
C GLY A 29 -16.84 7.71 -6.27
N GLN A 30 -16.10 8.04 -7.33
CA GLN A 30 -16.68 8.29 -8.65
C GLN A 30 -17.10 6.99 -9.37
N GLU A 31 -16.35 5.91 -9.17
CA GLU A 31 -16.61 4.60 -9.79
C GLU A 31 -17.80 3.86 -9.15
N GLU A 32 -18.17 4.18 -7.90
CA GLU A 32 -19.39 3.68 -7.26
C GLU A 32 -20.67 4.01 -8.04
N ALA A 33 -20.68 5.16 -8.73
CA ALA A 33 -21.79 5.58 -9.58
C ALA A 33 -21.88 4.78 -10.91
N ALA A 34 -20.78 4.14 -11.34
CA ALA A 34 -20.68 3.38 -12.58
C ALA A 34 -20.54 1.88 -12.26
N ARG A 35 -21.62 1.23 -11.82
CA ARG A 35 -21.64 -0.17 -11.37
C ARG A 35 -21.49 -1.20 -12.51
N THR A 36 -20.37 -1.22 -13.21
CA THR A 36 -20.06 -2.30 -14.18
C THR A 36 -18.76 -3.00 -13.83
N SER A 37 -18.87 -4.29 -13.47
CA SER A 37 -17.73 -5.19 -13.24
C SER A 37 -17.06 -5.52 -14.59
N HIS A 38 -16.22 -4.62 -15.08
CA HIS A 38 -15.43 -4.82 -16.31
C HIS A 38 -13.98 -5.21 -15.95
N PRO A 39 -13.37 -6.22 -16.60
CA PRO A 39 -11.98 -6.61 -16.35
C PRO A 39 -10.97 -5.45 -16.49
N ALA A 40 -11.26 -4.48 -17.36
CA ALA A 40 -10.45 -3.27 -17.49
C ALA A 40 -10.45 -2.41 -16.21
N HIS A 41 -11.59 -2.30 -15.52
CA HIS A 41 -11.68 -1.59 -14.24
C HIS A 41 -10.88 -2.31 -13.16
N ALA A 42 -11.00 -3.64 -13.07
CA ALA A 42 -10.21 -4.45 -12.15
C ALA A 42 -8.70 -4.22 -12.36
N ARG A 43 -8.23 -4.32 -13.61
CA ARG A 43 -6.82 -4.09 -13.96
C ARG A 43 -6.37 -2.68 -13.62
N MET A 44 -7.20 -1.68 -13.91
CA MET A 44 -6.91 -0.29 -13.60
C MET A 44 -6.78 -0.07 -12.08
N THR A 45 -7.69 -0.64 -11.29
CA THR A 45 -7.61 -0.60 -9.82
C THR A 45 -6.35 -1.30 -9.32
N GLY A 46 -6.03 -2.49 -9.83
CA GLY A 46 -4.79 -3.20 -9.50
C GLY A 46 -3.53 -2.39 -9.83
N ASN A 47 -3.51 -1.69 -10.98
CA ASN A 47 -2.39 -0.83 -11.37
C ASN A 47 -2.26 0.40 -10.46
N ARG A 48 -3.37 1.06 -10.11
CA ARG A 48 -3.38 2.21 -9.19
C ARG A 48 -2.82 1.83 -7.83
N LEU A 49 -3.28 0.70 -7.26
CA LEU A 49 -2.80 0.21 -5.97
C LEU A 49 -1.33 -0.22 -6.03
N HIS A 50 -0.90 -0.85 -7.12
CA HIS A 50 0.51 -1.18 -7.35
C HIS A 50 1.41 0.06 -7.42
N GLU A 51 0.90 1.16 -7.97
CA GLU A 51 1.63 2.42 -8.02
C GLU A 51 1.75 3.08 -6.64
N LEU A 52 0.72 2.98 -5.78
CA LEU A 52 0.86 3.40 -4.38
C LEU A 52 1.94 2.62 -3.64
N ASP A 53 2.05 1.31 -3.89
CA ASP A 53 3.11 0.48 -3.31
C ASP A 53 4.51 0.94 -3.75
N ARG A 54 4.66 1.33 -5.02
CA ARG A 54 5.91 1.90 -5.53
C ARG A 54 6.24 3.23 -4.88
N PHE A 55 5.26 4.13 -4.75
CA PHE A 55 5.48 5.42 -4.07
C PHE A 55 5.89 5.22 -2.61
N LEU A 56 5.24 4.30 -1.90
CA LEU A 56 5.65 3.96 -0.53
C LEU A 56 7.05 3.35 -0.47
N SER A 57 7.40 2.46 -1.41
CA SER A 57 8.74 1.89 -1.50
C SER A 57 9.81 2.98 -1.69
N VAL A 58 9.56 3.98 -2.55
CA VAL A 58 10.47 5.13 -2.72
C VAL A 58 10.59 5.92 -1.42
N LEU A 59 9.48 6.24 -0.77
CA LEU A 59 9.49 6.94 0.51
C LEU A 59 10.32 6.20 1.58
N ILE A 60 10.20 4.87 1.65
CA ILE A 60 11.00 4.04 2.57
C ILE A 60 12.50 4.13 2.23
N ASP A 61 12.87 4.14 0.94
CA ASP A 61 14.26 4.24 0.51
C ASP A 61 14.87 5.61 0.88
N GLU A 62 14.11 6.70 0.74
CA GLU A 62 14.52 8.04 1.18
C GLU A 62 14.65 8.12 2.71
N ALA A 63 13.68 7.55 3.46
CA ALA A 63 13.72 7.50 4.92
C ALA A 63 14.90 6.67 5.44
N ALA A 64 15.24 5.57 4.76
CA ALA A 64 16.40 4.76 5.09
C ALA A 64 17.70 5.54 4.92
N SER A 65 17.82 6.30 3.83
CA SER A 65 19.02 7.08 3.50
C SER A 65 19.34 8.13 4.56
N LEU A 66 18.32 8.76 5.15
CA LEU A 66 18.47 9.71 6.26
C LEU A 66 18.83 9.06 7.60
N ARG A 67 18.41 7.81 7.85
CA ARG A 67 18.59 7.15 9.16
C ARG A 67 19.84 6.28 9.29
N THR A 68 20.32 5.67 8.20
CA THR A 68 21.37 4.63 8.26
C THR A 68 22.77 5.09 7.80
N GLY A 69 22.93 6.35 7.37
CA GLY A 69 24.22 6.83 6.86
C GLY A 69 24.61 6.18 5.51
N PRO A 70 25.79 6.51 4.94
CA PRO A 70 25.98 6.34 3.49
C PRO A 70 26.18 4.89 3.00
N ARG A 71 25.44 4.58 1.92
CA ARG A 71 25.69 3.64 0.80
C ARG A 71 25.53 2.13 0.98
N ARG A 72 25.79 1.51 2.14
CA ARG A 72 25.62 0.03 2.24
C ARG A 72 24.15 -0.38 2.32
N ASP A 73 23.36 0.38 3.08
CA ASP A 73 21.95 0.05 3.30
C ASP A 73 21.05 0.57 2.17
N ALA A 74 21.29 1.76 1.61
CA ALA A 74 20.49 2.28 0.50
C ALA A 74 20.45 1.34 -0.73
N ARG A 75 21.58 0.74 -1.12
CA ARG A 75 21.62 -0.27 -2.21
C ARG A 75 20.94 -1.58 -1.84
N PHE A 76 20.88 -1.90 -0.56
CA PHE A 76 20.19 -3.08 -0.07
C PHE A 76 18.67 -2.86 -0.06
N PHE A 77 18.21 -1.69 0.40
CA PHE A 77 16.83 -1.25 0.35
C PHE A 77 16.31 -1.13 -1.10
N ALA A 78 17.06 -0.48 -1.99
CA ALA A 78 16.68 -0.36 -3.41
C ALA A 78 16.51 -1.71 -4.13
N ARG A 79 17.23 -2.76 -3.70
CA ARG A 79 17.12 -4.12 -4.28
C ARG A 79 15.94 -4.92 -3.72
N MET A 80 15.39 -4.52 -2.58
CA MET A 80 14.20 -5.16 -2.03
C MET A 80 12.97 -4.73 -2.85
N ARG A 81 12.17 -5.70 -3.31
CA ARG A 81 10.91 -5.42 -4.02
C ARG A 81 9.67 -5.57 -3.13
N ASN A 82 9.87 -5.98 -1.87
CA ASN A 82 8.80 -6.28 -0.93
C ASN A 82 8.68 -5.14 0.08
N THR A 83 7.75 -4.24 -0.17
CA THR A 83 7.46 -3.04 0.63
C THR A 83 7.25 -3.34 2.12
N PRO A 84 6.44 -4.36 2.52
CA PRO A 84 6.38 -4.82 3.90
C PRO A 84 7.74 -5.17 4.52
N GLU A 85 8.59 -5.91 3.80
CA GLU A 85 9.91 -6.31 4.30
C GLU A 85 10.86 -5.12 4.41
N LYS A 86 10.77 -4.14 3.49
CA LYS A 86 11.51 -2.87 3.62
C LYS A 86 11.10 -2.15 4.90
N LEU A 87 9.80 -1.99 5.12
CA LEU A 87 9.27 -1.32 6.31
C LEU A 87 9.70 -2.04 7.60
N ARG A 88 9.69 -3.38 7.59
CA ARG A 88 10.19 -4.21 8.68
C ARG A 88 11.66 -3.93 8.99
N ARG A 89 12.51 -3.87 7.96
CA ARG A 89 13.96 -3.64 8.12
C ARG A 89 14.34 -2.22 8.49
N LEU A 90 13.55 -1.23 8.06
CA LEU A 90 13.81 0.17 8.43
C LEU A 90 13.64 0.39 9.94
N GLY A 91 12.82 -0.42 10.62
CA GLY A 91 12.68 -0.38 12.08
C GLY A 91 12.16 0.94 12.64
N SER A 92 11.77 1.90 11.79
CA SER A 92 11.32 3.27 12.16
C SER A 92 9.98 3.27 12.88
N ALA A 93 9.21 2.18 12.78
CA ALA A 93 7.99 2.03 13.56
C ALA A 93 7.78 0.55 13.89
N ALA A 94 8.35 0.11 15.02
CA ALA A 94 8.02 -1.20 15.60
C ALA A 94 6.49 -1.40 15.72
N ALA A 95 5.73 -0.30 15.88
CA ALA A 95 4.27 -0.27 15.88
C ALA A 95 3.62 -0.67 14.53
N LEU A 96 4.30 -0.54 13.39
CA LEU A 96 3.76 -0.86 12.05
C LEU A 96 4.02 -2.30 11.60
N HIS A 97 4.79 -3.10 12.35
CA HIS A 97 5.23 -4.41 11.85
C HIS A 97 4.18 -5.53 12.01
N GLY A 98 3.19 -5.33 12.87
CA GLY A 98 2.10 -6.28 13.10
C GLY A 98 1.00 -6.23 12.03
N ALA A 99 -0.19 -5.80 12.44
CA ALA A 99 -1.38 -5.77 11.57
C ALA A 99 -1.15 -4.99 10.26
N VAL A 100 -0.40 -3.89 10.28
CA VAL A 100 -0.12 -3.08 9.08
C VAL A 100 0.70 -3.87 8.04
N GLY A 101 1.75 -4.57 8.46
CA GLY A 101 2.55 -5.43 7.58
C GLY A 101 1.72 -6.55 6.95
N GLN A 102 0.84 -7.18 7.72
CA GLN A 102 -0.09 -8.20 7.22
C GLN A 102 -1.06 -7.63 6.19
N ARG A 103 -1.62 -6.44 6.46
CA ARG A 103 -2.52 -5.72 5.54
C ARG A 103 -1.82 -5.34 4.24
N LEU A 104 -0.61 -4.78 4.30
CA LEU A 104 0.19 -4.47 3.10
C LEU A 104 0.50 -5.74 2.28
N GLY A 105 0.81 -6.85 2.95
CA GLY A 105 0.99 -8.14 2.28
C GLY A 105 -0.28 -8.64 1.57
N ALA A 106 -1.44 -8.52 2.20
CA ALA A 106 -2.73 -8.83 1.58
C ALA A 106 -3.04 -7.91 0.39
N ILE A 107 -2.80 -6.61 0.52
CA ILE A 107 -2.95 -5.65 -0.58
C ILE A 107 -2.09 -6.08 -1.77
N GLY A 108 -0.81 -6.41 -1.57
CA GLY A 108 0.06 -6.88 -2.64
C GLY A 108 -0.48 -8.11 -3.37
N ARG A 109 -1.05 -9.07 -2.64
CA ARG A 109 -1.70 -10.26 -3.24
C ARG A 109 -2.96 -9.91 -4.04
N VAL A 110 -3.80 -9.01 -3.50
CA VAL A 110 -5.00 -8.49 -4.19
C VAL A 110 -4.61 -7.73 -5.46
N CYS A 111 -3.61 -6.85 -5.40
CA CYS A 111 -3.09 -6.11 -6.55
C CYS A 111 -2.62 -7.04 -7.66
N ALA A 112 -1.84 -8.07 -7.31
CA ALA A 112 -1.39 -9.07 -8.27
C ALA A 112 -2.59 -9.75 -8.94
N TYR A 113 -3.57 -10.20 -8.16
CA TYR A 113 -4.78 -10.83 -8.70
C TYR A 113 -5.54 -9.92 -9.67
N LEU A 114 -5.78 -8.66 -9.29
CA LEU A 114 -6.51 -7.68 -10.10
C LEU A 114 -5.78 -7.34 -11.41
N ARG A 115 -4.44 -7.22 -11.38
CA ARG A 115 -3.64 -6.89 -12.56
C ARG A 115 -3.61 -8.01 -13.59
N HIS A 116 -3.60 -9.26 -13.11
CA HIS A 116 -3.58 -10.44 -13.96
C HIS A 116 -4.98 -10.90 -14.39
N CYS A 117 -6.05 -10.19 -14.01
CA CYS A 117 -7.43 -10.44 -14.46
C CYS A 117 -7.82 -11.91 -14.52
N GLY A 118 -7.61 -12.65 -13.42
CA GLY A 118 -8.18 -13.97 -13.22
C GLY A 118 -7.98 -14.92 -14.40
N ASP A 119 -6.77 -15.43 -14.55
CA ASP A 119 -6.42 -16.56 -15.43
C ASP A 119 -7.15 -17.88 -15.05
N GLY A 120 -8.39 -17.81 -14.55
CA GLY A 120 -9.16 -18.92 -13.99
C GLY A 120 -8.70 -19.37 -12.61
N VAL A 121 -7.64 -18.77 -12.03
CA VAL A 121 -7.12 -19.20 -10.73
C VAL A 121 -7.99 -18.60 -9.62
N HIS A 122 -9.02 -19.36 -9.20
CA HIS A 122 -9.63 -19.21 -7.89
C HIS A 122 -8.54 -19.43 -6.82
N ARG A 123 -7.92 -18.34 -6.37
CA ARG A 123 -7.03 -18.42 -5.21
C ARG A 123 -7.89 -18.60 -3.97
N SER A 124 -7.86 -19.80 -3.40
CA SER A 124 -8.27 -20.03 -2.03
C SER A 124 -7.63 -18.95 -1.14
N GLY A 125 -8.48 -18.20 -0.41
CA GLY A 125 -8.03 -17.11 0.46
C GLY A 125 -8.12 -15.70 -0.11
N LEU A 126 -8.46 -15.48 -1.39
CA LEU A 126 -8.57 -14.11 -1.93
C LEU A 126 -9.62 -13.27 -1.17
N ALA A 127 -10.77 -13.85 -0.82
CA ALA A 127 -11.78 -13.16 -0.04
C ALA A 127 -11.27 -12.76 1.36
N HIS A 128 -10.43 -13.58 1.97
CA HIS A 128 -9.76 -13.24 3.23
C HIS A 128 -8.75 -12.11 3.02
N ASP A 129 -7.95 -12.16 1.95
CA ASP A 129 -7.01 -11.09 1.61
C ASP A 129 -7.71 -9.75 1.34
N MET A 130 -8.86 -9.75 0.65
CA MET A 130 -9.65 -8.54 0.43
C MET A 130 -10.19 -7.94 1.73
N ARG A 131 -10.67 -8.79 2.66
CA ARG A 131 -11.09 -8.34 4.00
C ARG A 131 -9.91 -7.77 4.79
N LEU A 132 -8.79 -8.47 4.79
CA LEU A 132 -7.58 -8.04 5.49
C LEU A 132 -7.07 -6.70 4.91
N ALA A 133 -6.98 -6.57 3.59
CA ALA A 133 -6.61 -5.32 2.91
C ALA A 133 -7.52 -4.15 3.33
N GLY A 134 -8.84 -4.39 3.36
CA GLY A 134 -9.84 -3.42 3.81
C GLY A 134 -9.86 -3.14 5.32
N GLY A 135 -9.05 -3.83 6.14
CA GLY A 135 -9.04 -3.66 7.60
C GLY A 135 -10.21 -4.33 8.32
N ARG A 136 -10.85 -5.32 7.68
CA ARG A 136 -12.04 -6.05 8.17
C ARG A 136 -11.70 -7.47 8.61
N ALA A 137 -10.52 -7.69 9.18
CA ALA A 137 -10.03 -9.03 9.52
C ALA A 137 -10.89 -9.74 10.58
N ASP A 138 -11.48 -8.97 11.51
CA ASP A 138 -12.28 -9.47 12.64
C ASP A 138 -13.78 -9.59 12.35
N GLN A 139 -14.24 -9.19 11.17
CA GLN A 139 -15.65 -9.34 10.80
C GLN A 139 -15.94 -10.79 10.43
N GLU A 140 -16.94 -11.38 11.09
CA GLU A 140 -17.43 -12.74 10.83
C GLU A 140 -17.70 -12.93 9.33
N ARG A 141 -17.41 -14.15 8.83
CA ARG A 141 -17.62 -14.51 7.43
C ARG A 141 -19.07 -14.21 7.03
N PRO A 142 -19.33 -13.42 5.98
CA PRO A 142 -20.64 -13.48 5.33
C PRO A 142 -20.86 -14.91 4.83
N THR A 143 -22.00 -15.50 5.20
CA THR A 143 -22.40 -16.90 4.93
C THR A 143 -22.74 -17.18 3.47
N ALA A 144 -22.63 -16.19 2.59
CA ALA A 144 -22.79 -16.37 1.15
C ALA A 144 -21.42 -16.34 0.51
N GLU A 145 -21.10 -17.38 -0.28
CA GLU A 145 -20.12 -17.30 -1.36
C GLU A 145 -20.54 -16.13 -2.26
N ALA A 146 -20.10 -14.92 -1.90
CA ALA A 146 -20.21 -13.76 -2.74
C ALA A 146 -19.47 -14.15 -4.01
N SER A 147 -20.25 -14.37 -5.07
CA SER A 147 -19.78 -14.59 -6.43
C SER A 147 -18.54 -13.72 -6.61
N MET A 148 -17.39 -14.37 -6.84
CA MET A 148 -16.06 -13.76 -6.84
C MET A 148 -15.94 -12.78 -8.01
N ALA A 149 -16.70 -11.70 -7.94
CA ALA A 149 -16.60 -10.58 -8.83
C ALA A 149 -15.20 -10.01 -8.62
N MET A 150 -14.51 -9.80 -9.74
CA MET A 150 -13.19 -9.21 -9.82
C MET A 150 -13.28 -7.72 -9.49
N TYR A 151 -13.80 -7.38 -8.31
CA TYR A 151 -14.19 -6.04 -7.92
C TYR A 151 -13.81 -5.80 -6.47
N LEU A 152 -13.09 -4.70 -6.24
CA LEU A 152 -12.91 -4.16 -4.90
C LEU A 152 -13.95 -3.08 -4.69
N GLU A 153 -14.69 -3.19 -3.59
CA GLU A 153 -15.66 -2.16 -3.22
C GLU A 153 -14.96 -0.81 -2.96
N PRO A 154 -15.59 0.32 -3.32
CA PRO A 154 -15.03 1.65 -3.09
C PRO A 154 -14.58 1.91 -1.65
N PRO A 155 -15.34 1.51 -0.60
CA PRO A 155 -14.87 1.65 0.78
C PRO A 155 -13.57 0.88 1.07
N THR A 156 -13.36 -0.28 0.42
CA THR A 156 -12.10 -1.04 0.54
C THR A 156 -10.94 -0.26 -0.07
N ILE A 157 -11.15 0.32 -1.26
CA ILE A 157 -10.12 1.10 -1.94
C ILE A 157 -9.75 2.33 -1.12
N VAL A 158 -10.74 3.02 -0.56
CA VAL A 158 -10.53 4.17 0.35
C VAL A 158 -9.77 3.75 1.61
N ALA A 159 -10.13 2.62 2.22
CA ALA A 159 -9.43 2.10 3.40
C ALA A 159 -7.96 1.72 3.11
N ILE A 160 -7.68 1.20 1.91
CA ILE A 160 -6.32 0.90 1.46
C ILE A 160 -5.52 2.20 1.26
N ALA A 161 -6.08 3.19 0.57
CA ALA A 161 -5.44 4.49 0.38
C ALA A 161 -5.15 5.18 1.73
N GLY A 162 -6.09 5.09 2.68
CA GLY A 162 -5.91 5.56 4.04
C GLY A 162 -4.75 4.87 4.77
N LEU A 163 -4.60 3.55 4.62
CA LEU A 163 -3.47 2.82 5.19
C LEU A 163 -2.13 3.28 4.62
N TYR A 164 -2.01 3.45 3.31
CA TYR A 164 -0.78 3.94 2.67
C TYR A 164 -0.41 5.34 3.16
N ARG A 165 -1.39 6.24 3.26
CA ARG A 165 -1.18 7.59 3.80
C ARG A 165 -0.71 7.54 5.25
N PHE A 166 -1.39 6.75 6.10
CA PHE A 166 -1.00 6.58 7.50
C PHE A 166 0.44 6.09 7.66
N VAL A 167 0.86 5.09 6.87
CA VAL A 167 2.24 4.60 6.88
C VAL A 167 3.21 5.70 6.43
N GLY A 168 2.85 6.47 5.40
CA GLY A 168 3.67 7.59 4.93
C GLY A 168 3.85 8.68 5.99
N ASP A 169 2.78 9.10 6.65
CA ASP A 169 2.80 10.10 7.71
C ASP A 169 3.64 9.62 8.91
N ALA A 170 3.49 8.35 9.30
CA ALA A 170 4.28 7.74 10.37
C ALA A 170 5.79 7.67 10.04
N LEU A 171 6.15 7.46 8.77
CA LEU A 171 7.54 7.47 8.33
C LEU A 171 8.18 8.86 8.43
N ILE A 172 7.44 9.92 8.08
CA ILE A 172 7.90 11.29 8.26
C ILE A 172 8.13 11.60 9.75
N GLY A 173 7.15 11.30 10.60
CA GLY A 173 7.28 11.55 12.04
C GLY A 173 8.47 10.80 12.66
N ALA A 174 8.69 9.55 12.25
CA ALA A 174 9.83 8.76 12.72
C ALA A 174 11.19 9.31 12.27
N VAL A 175 11.27 9.99 11.12
CA VAL A 175 12.51 10.62 10.64
C VAL A 175 12.75 11.97 11.34
N ASP A 176 11.70 12.77 11.53
CA ASP A 176 11.79 14.08 12.21
C ASP A 176 11.96 13.95 13.74
N GLY A 177 11.92 12.74 14.29
CA GLY A 177 11.99 12.50 15.75
C GLY A 177 10.71 12.85 16.49
N THR A 178 9.65 13.19 15.76
CA THR A 178 8.29 13.37 16.24
C THR A 178 7.58 12.03 16.23
N ALA A 179 7.90 11.17 17.19
CA ALA A 179 7.08 9.99 17.43
C ALA A 179 5.67 10.44 17.88
N PRO A 180 4.59 9.78 17.42
CA PRO A 180 3.30 9.88 18.09
C PRO A 180 3.35 9.31 19.51
#